data_AF-A0A3G2HYZ2-F1
#
_entry.id   AF-A0A3G2HYZ2-F1
#
_cell.length_a   1.000
_cell.length_b   1.000
_cell.length_c   1.000
_cell.angle_alpha   90.00
_cell.angle_beta   90.00
_cell.angle_gamma   90.00
#
_symmetry.space_group_name_H-M   'P 1'
#
loop_
_entity.id
_entity.type
_entity.pdbx_description
1 polymer ?
#
loop_
_entity_poly.entity_id
_entity_poly.type
_entity_poly.pdbx_seq_one_letter_code
_entity_poly.pdbx_strand_id
1 'polypeptide(L)'
;MIVGTAGHIDHGKTTLIRALTGVDTDRLEEEKKRGISIQLGYAYTPLPDGQILGFIDVPGHERLVHTMVAGATGIDFGLLIVAVDDGVMPQTREHLAVLQLLGLNAGAIVLSKADRADAARIETVKAQLQTLVQGSFLDNAPVFVVDALSEDKPGLEALRQHLHTQAMQSTTQDGQGYFRLAIDRVFTLQGHGTVVTGTVHDGVLDLDGPAMDLRLMPRGTPVRVRSIHAQNQASRQARAGQRCALNLGGIDVQDIERGDWLADARCFIPSTRIDVELSLLDKDIPALRTWSPWHVHMGAAHLTAHAVPLDGESLQPGQTGKVQLVFDRPICTVTGERFIVRNAQASETVGGGIVLDPNAPDRKRRSTTRLAWLDALAQWTRGGPLEGLLAHAPYGLDEATLLRLSGGSQHGLSAPTNARWRTGSRPQSQPILLSDARLETLCQHIESVMLQYHERNPDEPGLSISRLRRMAAPTMPDAIWQLLTEHLLAEQRLARQGAWLHTPGHRVTLSPEDETLAAALLPLIEAGRFDPPWTRDLAKATAYPEDQTRNVLRRLVRQGELFQIVHDLFYHRRQIAVLAHIVKELHSGQGVSAAQFRDATGLGRKRAIQILEFFDRVGYTRRVRDRHVLRGEAWTQAD
;
A
#
# COMPACT_ATOMS: atom_id res chain seq x y z
N MET A 1 21.98 20.55 -6.26
CA MET A 1 22.37 20.32 -4.86
C MET A 1 21.79 21.40 -3.96
N ILE A 2 21.12 21.02 -2.88
CA ILE A 2 20.62 21.90 -1.81
C ILE A 2 21.53 21.77 -0.58
N VAL A 3 22.05 22.90 -0.11
CA VAL A 3 22.86 23.02 1.11
C VAL A 3 21.99 23.56 2.24
N GLY A 4 21.86 22.80 3.32
CA GLY A 4 21.20 23.26 4.53
C GLY A 4 22.20 23.73 5.56
N THR A 5 22.00 24.94 6.07
CA THR A 5 22.84 25.48 7.15
C THR A 5 22.28 25.07 8.51
N ALA A 6 23.15 24.76 9.46
CA ALA A 6 22.74 24.36 10.80
C ALA A 6 23.72 24.86 11.84
N GLY A 7 23.23 25.34 12.98
CA GLY A 7 24.08 25.84 14.07
C GLY A 7 23.29 26.69 15.05
N HIS A 8 23.89 27.01 16.19
CA HIS A 8 23.27 27.85 17.23
C HIS A 8 22.86 29.23 16.68
N ILE A 9 21.95 29.89 17.40
CA ILE A 9 21.58 31.28 17.13
C ILE A 9 22.82 32.19 17.18
N ASP A 10 22.84 33.25 16.36
CA ASP A 10 23.95 34.20 16.23
C ASP A 10 25.33 33.61 15.83
N HIS A 11 25.41 32.33 15.42
CA HIS A 11 26.66 31.78 14.88
C HIS A 11 26.97 32.23 13.43
N GLY A 12 26.28 33.25 12.91
CA GLY A 12 26.58 33.86 11.60
C GLY A 12 26.09 33.09 10.37
N LYS A 13 25.04 32.25 10.49
CA LYS A 13 24.47 31.47 9.38
C LYS A 13 24.01 32.34 8.20
N THR A 14 23.13 33.30 8.48
CA THR A 14 22.59 34.27 7.52
C THR A 14 23.70 35.13 6.89
N THR A 15 24.64 35.60 7.71
CA THR A 15 25.82 36.36 7.24
C THR A 15 26.68 35.55 6.28
N LEU A 16 26.90 34.27 6.56
CA LEU A 16 27.66 33.37 5.69
C LEU A 16 26.94 33.15 4.36
N ILE A 17 25.63 32.90 4.37
CA ILE A 17 24.84 32.72 3.14
C ILE A 17 24.87 33.99 2.29
N ARG A 18 24.71 35.16 2.92
CA ARG A 18 24.82 36.45 2.23
C ARG A 18 26.20 36.65 1.62
N ALA A 19 27.27 36.25 2.31
CA ALA A 19 28.62 36.34 1.79
C ALA A 19 28.89 35.35 0.62
N LEU A 20 28.26 34.18 0.64
CA LEU A 20 28.38 33.17 -0.42
C LEU A 20 27.54 33.50 -1.66
N THR A 21 26.35 34.06 -1.47
CA THR A 21 25.32 34.16 -2.52
C THR A 21 24.99 35.60 -2.93
N GLY A 22 25.33 36.59 -2.10
CA GLY A 22 24.88 37.98 -2.25
C GLY A 22 23.42 38.23 -1.87
N VAL A 23 22.67 37.20 -1.48
CA VAL A 23 21.24 37.29 -1.16
C VAL A 23 21.04 37.42 0.35
N ASP A 24 20.19 38.36 0.76
CA ASP A 24 19.74 38.49 2.15
C ASP A 24 18.56 37.53 2.41
N THR A 25 18.76 36.58 3.33
CA THR A 25 17.78 35.54 3.65
C THR A 25 16.73 35.99 4.66
N ASP A 26 17.02 37.02 5.47
CA ASP A 26 16.06 37.61 6.41
C ASP A 26 15.11 38.53 5.64
N ARG A 27 13.82 38.15 5.55
CA ARG A 27 12.83 38.88 4.74
C ARG A 27 11.84 39.66 5.57
N LEU A 28 11.56 39.22 6.80
CA LEU A 28 10.61 39.89 7.68
C LEU A 28 11.27 41.08 8.38
N GLU A 29 10.51 42.18 8.57
CA GLU A 29 11.00 43.31 9.37
C GLU A 29 11.39 42.91 10.80
N GLU A 30 10.69 41.91 11.36
CA GLU A 30 10.96 41.39 12.71
C GLU A 30 12.28 40.62 12.77
N GLU A 31 12.64 39.88 11.72
CA GLU A 31 13.93 39.18 11.60
C GLU A 31 15.08 40.19 11.60
N LYS A 32 14.95 41.25 10.78
CA LYS A 32 15.94 42.33 10.67
C LYS A 32 16.09 43.15 11.96
N LYS A 33 14.99 43.39 12.68
CA LYS A 33 15.01 44.13 13.95
C LYS A 33 15.62 43.34 15.10
N ARG A 34 15.46 42.01 15.11
CA ARG A 34 15.92 41.14 16.20
C ARG A 34 17.23 40.39 15.91
N GLY A 35 17.69 40.36 14.66
CA GLY A 35 18.87 39.61 14.25
C GLY A 35 18.68 38.09 14.36
N ILE A 36 17.43 37.62 14.24
CA ILE A 36 17.07 36.20 14.34
C ILE A 36 16.27 35.78 13.11
N SER A 37 16.66 34.69 12.45
CA SER A 37 15.85 34.11 11.37
C SER A 37 14.66 33.36 11.97
N ILE A 38 13.45 33.70 11.51
CA ILE A 38 12.18 33.17 12.02
C ILE A 38 11.60 32.19 11.00
N GLN A 39 11.63 32.54 9.71
CA GLN A 39 11.24 31.68 8.61
C GLN A 39 12.46 31.06 7.92
N LEU A 40 12.23 30.02 7.13
CA LEU A 40 13.25 29.47 6.24
C LEU A 40 13.63 30.51 5.19
N GLY A 41 14.91 30.85 5.16
CA GLY A 41 15.50 31.69 4.14
C GLY A 41 16.00 30.84 2.97
N TYR A 42 15.90 31.37 1.75
CA TYR A 42 16.33 30.65 0.55
C TYR A 42 17.15 31.56 -0.35
N ALA A 43 18.32 31.05 -0.76
CA ALA A 43 19.21 31.69 -1.72
C ALA A 43 19.63 30.68 -2.79
N TYR A 44 19.81 31.13 -4.02
CA TYR A 44 20.18 30.28 -5.14
C TYR A 44 21.32 30.93 -5.92
N THR A 45 22.35 30.15 -6.21
CA THR A 45 23.51 30.59 -6.99
C THR A 45 23.65 29.68 -8.22
N PRO A 46 23.56 30.23 -9.45
CA PRO A 46 23.81 29.45 -10.66
C PRO A 46 25.29 29.07 -10.77
N LEU A 47 25.55 27.83 -11.22
CA LEU A 47 26.89 27.29 -11.47
C LEU A 47 27.25 27.37 -12.97
N PRO A 48 28.55 27.35 -13.33
CA PRO A 48 28.99 27.47 -14.73
C PRO A 48 28.48 26.36 -15.67
N ASP A 49 28.15 25.18 -15.13
CA ASP A 49 27.61 24.04 -15.87
C ASP A 49 26.08 24.08 -16.04
N GLY A 50 25.44 25.16 -15.57
CA GLY A 50 23.99 25.35 -15.62
C GLY A 50 23.24 24.73 -14.43
N GLN A 51 23.91 24.04 -13.52
CA GLN A 51 23.30 23.60 -12.27
C GLN A 51 23.02 24.79 -11.34
N ILE A 52 22.13 24.60 -10.37
CA ILE A 52 21.81 25.62 -9.36
C ILE A 52 22.15 25.07 -7.98
N LEU A 53 23.01 25.81 -7.27
CA LEU A 53 23.32 25.59 -5.87
C LEU A 53 22.30 26.32 -5.02
N GLY A 54 21.46 25.58 -4.29
CA GLY A 54 20.48 26.14 -3.37
C GLY A 54 21.02 26.18 -1.95
N PHE A 55 20.70 27.23 -1.20
CA PHE A 55 20.96 27.34 0.23
C PHE A 55 19.64 27.52 0.98
N ILE A 56 19.51 26.76 2.07
CA ILE A 56 18.41 26.89 3.03
C ILE A 56 19.01 27.43 4.33
N ASP A 57 18.60 28.65 4.68
CA ASP A 57 18.88 29.26 5.98
C ASP A 57 17.87 28.73 6.97
N VAL A 58 18.38 27.94 7.91
CA VAL A 58 17.54 27.24 8.87
C VAL A 58 17.58 27.98 10.20
N PRO A 59 16.43 28.31 10.79
CA PRO A 59 16.39 29.03 12.06
C PRO A 59 17.05 28.19 13.16
N GLY A 60 17.97 28.81 13.91
CA GLY A 60 18.76 28.09 14.91
C GLY A 60 18.12 27.97 16.29
N HIS A 61 16.96 28.59 16.51
CA HIS A 61 16.32 28.66 17.82
C HIS A 61 15.56 27.36 18.14
N GLU A 62 15.65 26.88 19.38
CA GLU A 62 14.94 25.68 19.89
C GLU A 62 13.43 25.63 19.58
N ARG A 63 12.74 26.77 19.62
CA ARG A 63 11.29 26.86 19.30
C ARG A 63 11.00 26.71 17.81
N LEU A 64 12.01 26.85 16.96
CA LEU A 64 11.91 26.85 15.50
C LEU A 64 12.45 25.55 14.87
N VAL A 65 12.75 24.53 15.67
CA VAL A 65 13.16 23.21 15.15
C VAL A 65 12.08 22.61 14.22
N HIS A 66 10.79 22.85 14.49
CA HIS A 66 9.71 22.44 13.59
C HIS A 66 9.82 23.08 12.19
N THR A 67 10.31 24.32 12.12
CA THR A 67 10.56 25.05 10.88
C THR A 67 11.83 24.55 10.22
N MET A 68 12.85 24.22 11.02
CA MET A 68 14.04 23.54 10.53
C MET A 68 13.75 22.20 9.87
N VAL A 69 13.01 21.30 10.51
CA VAL A 69 12.75 19.97 9.95
C VAL A 69 12.03 20.06 8.60
N ALA A 70 11.07 20.96 8.47
CA ALA A 70 10.35 21.17 7.21
C ALA A 70 11.22 21.75 6.08
N GLY A 71 12.24 22.54 6.41
CA GLY A 71 13.23 23.02 5.44
C GLY A 71 14.33 22.00 5.18
N ALA A 72 14.52 21.06 6.11
CA ALA A 72 15.59 20.09 6.03
C ALA A 72 15.25 18.88 5.16
N THR A 73 13.96 18.67 4.88
CA THR A 73 13.52 17.67 3.92
C THR A 73 13.91 18.09 2.50
N GLY A 74 14.88 17.38 1.92
CA GLY A 74 15.47 17.71 0.61
C GLY A 74 16.82 18.42 0.68
N ILE A 75 17.45 18.51 1.85
CA ILE A 75 18.88 18.88 1.94
C ILE A 75 19.73 17.71 1.42
N ASP A 76 20.61 18.00 0.47
CA ASP A 76 21.61 17.04 -0.03
C ASP A 76 22.91 17.12 0.79
N PHE A 77 23.25 18.31 1.30
CA PHE A 77 24.53 18.59 1.94
C PHE A 77 24.36 19.47 3.19
N GLY A 78 24.90 19.02 4.33
CA GLY A 78 24.79 19.72 5.61
C GLY A 78 25.98 20.65 5.88
N LEU A 79 25.72 21.90 6.27
CA LEU A 79 26.75 22.85 6.69
C LEU A 79 26.61 23.19 8.18
N LEU A 80 27.47 22.61 9.02
CA LEU A 80 27.45 22.84 10.47
C LEU A 80 28.29 24.07 10.81
N ILE A 81 27.65 25.14 11.28
CA ILE A 81 28.26 26.44 11.52
C ILE A 81 28.41 26.66 13.02
N VAL A 82 29.65 26.91 13.45
CA VAL A 82 30.03 27.15 14.84
C VAL A 82 30.86 28.42 14.93
N ALA A 83 30.43 29.37 15.74
CA ALA A 83 31.23 30.56 15.98
C ALA A 83 32.41 30.24 16.91
N VAL A 84 33.59 30.77 16.61
CA VAL A 84 34.82 30.47 17.35
C VAL A 84 34.82 31.12 18.75
N ASP A 85 34.12 32.24 18.92
CA ASP A 85 33.94 32.91 20.21
C ASP A 85 33.14 32.02 21.19
N ASP A 86 32.00 31.49 20.76
CA ASP A 86 31.13 30.65 21.61
C ASP A 86 31.57 29.17 21.69
N GLY A 87 32.01 28.60 20.57
CA GLY A 87 32.31 27.17 20.45
C GLY A 87 31.04 26.29 20.38
N VAL A 88 31.14 25.04 20.81
CA VAL A 88 30.03 24.07 20.68
C VAL A 88 28.93 24.35 21.68
N MET A 89 27.74 24.70 21.17
CA MET A 89 26.53 24.99 21.96
C MET A 89 25.51 23.84 21.95
N PRO A 90 24.55 23.79 22.89
CA PRO A 90 23.51 22.74 22.92
C PRO A 90 22.72 22.61 21.60
N GLN A 91 22.36 23.73 20.97
CA GLN A 91 21.67 23.74 19.67
C GLN A 91 22.53 23.18 18.54
N THR A 92 23.85 23.36 18.59
CA THR A 92 24.78 22.73 17.64
C THR A 92 24.67 21.20 17.73
N ARG A 93 24.57 20.65 18.95
CA ARG A 93 24.40 19.20 19.17
C ARG A 93 23.03 18.71 18.71
N GLU A 94 21.96 19.46 19.01
CA GLU A 94 20.60 19.10 18.56
C GLU A 94 20.51 19.11 17.04
N HIS A 95 21.06 20.13 16.38
CA HIS A 95 21.04 20.21 14.93
C HIS A 95 21.83 19.09 14.26
N LEU A 96 23.02 18.76 14.79
CA LEU A 96 23.78 17.61 14.29
C LEU A 96 22.96 16.32 14.37
N ALA A 97 22.32 16.07 15.51
CA ALA A 97 21.45 14.91 15.70
C ALA A 97 20.27 14.90 14.70
N VAL A 98 19.64 16.05 14.47
CA VAL A 98 18.56 16.18 13.47
C VAL A 98 19.06 15.87 12.06
N LEU A 99 20.19 16.42 11.63
CA LEU A 99 20.75 16.15 10.31
C LEU A 99 21.08 14.66 10.13
N GLN A 100 21.60 14.01 11.17
CA GLN A 100 21.84 12.55 11.17
C GLN A 100 20.53 11.75 11.05
N LEU A 101 19.50 12.11 11.82
CA LEU A 101 18.19 11.43 11.75
C LEU A 101 17.53 11.60 10.38
N LEU A 102 17.72 12.76 9.75
CA LEU A 102 17.31 13.02 8.36
C LEU A 102 18.22 12.32 7.32
N GLY A 103 19.22 11.57 7.76
CA GLY A 103 20.03 10.71 6.91
C GLY A 103 20.97 11.43 5.97
N LEU A 104 21.39 12.64 6.33
CA LEU A 104 22.44 13.32 5.59
C LEU A 104 23.74 12.53 5.76
N ASN A 105 24.42 12.30 4.63
CA ASN A 105 25.64 11.52 4.57
C ASN A 105 26.85 12.34 4.11
N ALA A 106 26.64 13.61 3.74
CA ALA A 106 27.66 14.52 3.24
C ALA A 106 27.49 15.91 3.88
N GLY A 107 28.62 16.56 4.17
CA GLY A 107 28.60 17.88 4.75
C GLY A 107 29.99 18.48 4.98
N ALA A 108 30.00 19.70 5.50
CA ALA A 108 31.19 20.44 5.89
C ALA A 108 30.96 21.20 7.20
N ILE A 109 32.04 21.54 7.89
CA ILE A 109 32.01 22.31 9.14
C ILE A 109 32.60 23.69 8.88
N VAL A 110 31.94 24.74 9.39
CA VAL A 110 32.40 26.13 9.26
C VAL A 110 32.61 26.72 10.64
N LEU A 111 33.83 27.17 10.89
CA LEU A 111 34.21 27.99 12.03
C LEU A 111 34.06 29.47 11.64
N SER A 112 32.95 30.08 12.07
CA SER A 112 32.61 31.47 11.79
C SER A 112 33.17 32.43 12.84
N LYS A 113 33.14 33.74 12.54
CA LYS A 113 33.65 34.81 13.41
C LYS A 113 35.15 34.62 13.77
N ALA A 114 35.94 34.19 12.80
CA ALA A 114 37.36 33.92 13.00
C ALA A 114 38.17 35.18 13.39
N ASP A 115 37.67 36.38 13.07
CA ASP A 115 38.19 37.68 13.47
C ASP A 115 38.20 37.90 14.99
N ARG A 116 37.35 37.17 15.73
CA ARG A 116 37.14 37.36 17.17
C ARG A 116 38.02 36.47 18.06
N ALA A 117 38.88 35.65 17.46
CA ALA A 117 39.62 34.63 18.19
C ALA A 117 41.06 34.48 17.67
N ASP A 118 41.96 34.09 18.56
CA ASP A 118 43.33 33.74 18.21
C ASP A 118 43.45 32.30 17.69
N ALA A 119 44.63 31.95 17.17
CA ALA A 119 44.89 30.61 16.64
C ALA A 119 44.71 29.51 17.71
N ALA A 120 45.04 29.79 18.97
CA ALA A 120 44.91 28.83 20.06
C ALA A 120 43.43 28.51 20.36
N ARG A 121 42.56 29.53 20.36
CA ARG A 121 41.11 29.34 20.51
C ARG A 121 40.52 28.58 19.33
N ILE A 122 40.94 28.88 18.09
CA ILE A 122 40.49 28.14 16.90
C ILE A 122 40.82 26.64 17.03
N GLU A 123 42.05 26.29 17.40
CA GLU A 123 42.44 24.88 17.59
C GLU A 123 41.66 24.21 18.74
N THR A 124 41.37 24.96 19.81
CA THR A 124 40.52 24.46 20.91
C THR A 124 39.11 24.10 20.41
N VAL A 125 38.48 24.97 19.63
CA VAL A 125 37.13 24.72 19.09
C VAL A 125 37.15 23.59 18.05
N LYS A 126 38.21 23.47 17.23
CA LYS A 126 38.40 22.32 16.34
C LYS A 126 38.43 21.00 17.11
N ALA A 127 39.17 20.92 18.22
CA ALA A 127 39.21 19.73 19.05
C ALA A 127 37.84 19.38 19.64
N GLN A 128 37.09 20.38 20.12
CA GLN A 128 35.70 20.19 20.60
C GLN A 128 34.77 19.65 19.51
N LEU A 129 34.90 20.18 18.29
CA LEU A 129 34.14 19.73 17.13
C LEU A 129 34.48 18.29 16.77
N GLN A 130 35.76 17.93 16.73
CA GLN A 130 36.21 16.57 16.42
C GLN A 130 35.61 15.55 17.40
N THR A 131 35.54 15.87 18.70
CA THR A 131 34.84 15.02 19.67
C THR A 131 33.33 14.98 19.43
N LEU A 132 32.71 16.10 19.03
CA LEU A 132 31.28 16.16 18.78
C LEU A 132 30.86 15.32 17.56
N VAL A 133 31.63 15.40 16.47
CA VAL A 133 31.27 14.78 15.19
C VAL A 133 31.73 13.32 15.06
N GLN A 134 32.42 12.79 16.06
CA GLN A 134 32.91 11.42 16.07
C GLN A 134 31.77 10.42 15.81
N GLY A 135 31.94 9.54 14.82
CA GLY A 135 30.92 8.56 14.41
C GLY A 135 29.70 9.15 13.66
N SER A 136 29.71 10.45 13.35
CA SER A 136 28.70 11.09 12.50
C SER A 136 29.14 11.15 11.03
N PHE A 137 28.23 11.56 10.15
CA PHE A 137 28.58 11.84 8.74
C PHE A 137 29.59 13.00 8.57
N LEU A 138 29.84 13.76 9.64
CA LEU A 138 30.81 14.86 9.66
C LEU A 138 32.16 14.49 10.29
N ASP A 139 32.37 13.23 10.72
CA ASP A 139 33.60 12.81 11.42
C ASP A 139 34.89 13.13 10.63
N ASN A 140 34.83 12.92 9.32
CA ASN A 140 35.93 13.22 8.39
C ASN A 140 35.63 14.41 7.47
N ALA A 141 34.65 15.25 7.83
CA ALA A 141 34.26 16.37 6.99
C ALA A 141 35.32 17.49 7.03
N PRO A 142 35.50 18.23 5.92
CA PRO A 142 36.41 19.37 5.89
C PRO A 142 35.92 20.49 6.82
N VAL A 143 36.88 21.12 7.52
CA VAL A 143 36.65 22.25 8.42
C VAL A 143 37.19 23.53 7.77
N PHE A 144 36.33 24.51 7.57
CA PHE A 144 36.68 25.81 7.01
C PHE A 144 36.64 26.89 8.08
N VAL A 145 37.72 27.65 8.22
CA VAL A 145 37.77 28.83 9.10
C VAL A 145 37.44 30.06 8.27
N VAL A 146 36.36 30.75 8.64
CA VAL A 146 35.77 31.82 7.82
C VAL A 146 35.53 33.07 8.65
N ASP A 147 36.07 34.17 8.17
CA ASP A 147 35.57 35.52 8.44
C ASP A 147 34.77 35.98 7.21
N ALA A 148 33.45 36.08 7.37
CA ALA A 148 32.53 36.45 6.30
C ALA A 148 32.57 37.96 5.98
N LEU A 149 33.11 38.77 6.88
CA LEU A 149 33.15 40.24 6.82
C LEU A 149 34.50 40.80 6.34
N SER A 150 35.59 40.02 6.40
CA SER A 150 36.91 40.36 5.86
C SER A 150 36.87 40.84 4.39
N GLU A 151 37.82 41.66 3.93
CA GLU A 151 37.92 42.05 2.51
C GLU A 151 38.52 40.93 1.64
N ASP A 152 39.55 40.22 2.12
CA ASP A 152 40.30 39.21 1.36
C ASP A 152 39.64 37.82 1.34
N LYS A 153 38.78 37.52 2.34
CA LYS A 153 37.93 36.30 2.49
C LYS A 153 38.51 34.94 1.98
N PRO A 154 39.77 34.55 2.26
CA PRO A 154 40.36 33.33 1.69
C PRO A 154 39.63 32.04 2.13
N GLY A 155 39.18 31.97 3.39
CA GLY A 155 38.41 30.82 3.89
C GLY A 155 37.03 30.68 3.26
N LEU A 156 36.39 31.81 2.90
CA LEU A 156 35.11 31.81 2.20
C LEU A 156 35.26 31.31 0.76
N GLU A 157 36.34 31.71 0.08
CA GLU A 157 36.63 31.24 -1.28
C GLU A 157 36.89 29.74 -1.30
N ALA A 158 37.68 29.22 -0.35
CA ALA A 158 37.93 27.79 -0.21
C ALA A 158 36.64 27.01 0.03
N LEU A 159 35.75 27.52 0.90
CA LEU A 159 34.42 26.93 1.11
C LEU A 159 33.57 26.97 -0.17
N ARG A 160 33.55 28.10 -0.89
CA ARG A 160 32.78 28.25 -2.13
C ARG A 160 33.25 27.24 -3.19
N GLN A 161 34.56 27.13 -3.39
CA GLN A 161 35.14 26.18 -4.33
C GLN A 161 34.78 24.74 -3.96
N HIS A 162 34.87 24.39 -2.67
CA HIS A 162 34.47 23.06 -2.20
C HIS A 162 33.00 22.76 -2.48
N LEU A 163 32.09 23.69 -2.16
CA LEU A 163 30.65 23.53 -2.42
C LEU A 163 30.35 23.42 -3.92
N HIS A 164 31.05 24.17 -4.78
CA HIS A 164 30.91 24.07 -6.23
C HIS A 164 31.36 22.69 -6.73
N THR A 165 32.51 22.18 -6.27
CA THR A 165 33.00 20.85 -6.63
C THR A 165 32.02 19.76 -6.19
N GLN A 166 31.51 19.83 -4.96
CA GLN A 166 30.52 18.87 -4.46
C GLN A 166 29.22 18.92 -5.28
N ALA A 167 28.74 20.12 -5.63
CA ALA A 167 27.55 20.28 -6.46
C ALA A 167 27.72 19.63 -7.83
N MET A 168 28.87 19.83 -8.49
CA MET A 168 29.16 19.23 -9.80
C MET A 168 29.33 17.71 -9.75
N GLN A 169 29.76 17.16 -8.61
CA GLN A 169 29.89 15.71 -8.40
C GLN A 169 28.59 15.04 -7.95
N SER A 170 27.64 15.83 -7.46
CA SER A 170 26.33 15.34 -7.04
C SER A 170 25.55 14.89 -8.27
N THR A 171 25.30 13.59 -8.38
CA THR A 171 24.35 13.06 -9.36
C THR A 171 22.96 13.46 -8.91
N THR A 172 22.34 14.42 -9.59
CA THR A 172 20.89 14.63 -9.46
C THR A 172 20.22 13.32 -9.82
N GLN A 173 19.60 12.64 -8.86
CA GLN A 173 18.73 11.51 -9.15
C GLN A 173 17.64 12.04 -10.07
N ASP A 174 17.66 11.63 -11.33
CA ASP A 174 16.55 11.88 -12.23
C ASP A 174 15.28 11.41 -11.51
N GLY A 175 14.27 12.28 -11.41
CA GLY A 175 13.00 11.98 -10.74
C GLY A 175 12.25 10.87 -11.47
N GLN A 176 12.68 9.63 -11.28
CA GLN A 176 12.14 8.41 -11.89
C GLN A 176 10.87 7.94 -11.17
N GLY A 177 10.55 8.51 -10.01
CA GLY A 177 9.35 8.21 -9.24
C GLY A 177 8.13 9.04 -9.64
N TYR A 178 7.07 8.90 -8.85
CA TYR A 178 5.88 9.72 -9.02
C TYR A 178 6.11 11.14 -8.53
N PHE A 179 5.59 12.13 -9.28
CA PHE A 179 5.67 13.52 -8.87
C PHE A 179 5.00 13.74 -7.52
N ARG A 180 5.75 14.33 -6.58
CA ARG A 180 5.24 14.74 -5.27
C ARG A 180 5.99 15.97 -4.76
N LEU A 181 5.24 17.00 -4.40
CA LEU A 181 5.74 18.25 -3.83
C LEU A 181 5.15 18.44 -2.43
N ALA A 182 6.02 18.66 -1.45
CA ALA A 182 5.62 18.96 -0.07
C ALA A 182 5.37 20.47 0.07
N ILE A 183 4.15 20.86 0.41
CA ILE A 183 3.75 22.28 0.49
C ILE A 183 4.29 22.90 1.77
N ASP A 184 5.17 23.90 1.63
CA ASP A 184 5.76 24.65 2.74
C ASP A 184 5.04 25.97 3.04
N ARG A 185 4.50 26.62 2.01
CA ARG A 185 3.74 27.88 2.12
C ARG A 185 2.64 27.94 1.07
N VAL A 186 1.58 28.66 1.42
CA VAL A 186 0.47 29.00 0.52
C VAL A 186 0.18 30.48 0.66
N PHE A 187 -0.09 31.15 -0.46
CA PHE A 187 -0.47 32.56 -0.49
C PHE A 187 -1.25 32.89 -1.77
N THR A 188 -1.92 34.03 -1.79
CA THR A 188 -2.57 34.55 -3.00
C THR A 188 -1.69 35.63 -3.62
N LEU A 189 -1.55 35.60 -4.94
CA LEU A 189 -0.91 36.67 -5.70
C LEU A 189 -1.98 37.38 -6.56
N GLN A 190 -2.06 38.70 -6.47
CA GLN A 190 -3.06 39.50 -7.21
C GLN A 190 -2.99 39.17 -8.71
N GLY A 191 -4.15 38.85 -9.31
CA GLY A 191 -4.25 38.48 -10.72
C GLY A 191 -3.82 37.05 -11.08
N HIS A 192 -3.16 36.32 -10.17
CA HIS A 192 -2.65 34.97 -10.44
C HIS A 192 -3.41 33.88 -9.69
N GLY A 193 -4.04 34.19 -8.55
CA GLY A 193 -4.81 33.23 -7.74
C GLY A 193 -3.98 32.60 -6.63
N THR A 194 -4.31 31.36 -6.26
CA THR A 194 -3.64 30.60 -5.19
C THR A 194 -2.31 30.06 -5.67
N VAL A 195 -1.24 30.42 -4.98
CA VAL A 195 0.12 29.95 -5.23
C VAL A 195 0.61 29.16 -4.01
N VAL A 196 1.12 27.95 -4.27
CA VAL A 196 1.79 27.13 -3.27
C VAL A 196 3.28 27.09 -3.57
N THR A 197 4.12 27.08 -2.53
CA THR A 197 5.55 26.80 -2.65
C THR A 197 5.90 25.53 -1.90
N GLY A 198 6.86 24.79 -2.43
CA GLY A 198 7.32 23.55 -1.82
C GLY A 198 8.49 22.92 -2.54
N THR A 199 9.13 21.96 -1.88
CA THR A 199 10.20 21.16 -2.47
C THR A 199 9.59 19.98 -3.22
N VAL A 200 9.99 19.78 -4.47
CA VAL A 200 9.67 18.57 -5.23
C VAL A 200 10.58 17.46 -4.73
N HIS A 201 10.00 16.44 -4.12
CA HIS A 201 10.78 15.33 -3.59
C HIS A 201 11.15 14.32 -4.67
N ASP A 202 10.33 14.18 -5.71
CA ASP A 202 10.51 13.19 -6.76
C ASP A 202 9.63 13.50 -7.98
N GLY A 203 9.89 12.81 -9.08
CA GLY A 203 9.18 12.95 -10.34
C GLY A 203 9.43 14.28 -11.04
N VAL A 204 8.76 14.44 -12.18
CA VAL A 204 8.76 15.66 -12.98
C VAL A 204 7.33 16.02 -13.35
N LEU A 205 6.95 17.27 -13.08
CA LEU A 205 5.72 17.86 -13.60
C LEU A 205 6.11 18.77 -14.78
N ASP A 206 5.57 18.46 -15.95
CA ASP A 206 5.75 19.23 -17.18
C ASP A 206 4.39 19.77 -17.66
N LEU A 207 4.28 21.09 -17.82
CA LEU A 207 3.04 21.73 -18.30
C LEU A 207 2.73 21.40 -19.76
N ASP A 208 3.76 21.11 -20.56
CA ASP A 208 3.62 20.80 -21.99
C ASP A 208 3.63 19.27 -22.25
N GLY A 209 3.76 18.47 -21.18
CA GLY A 209 3.79 17.01 -21.21
C GLY A 209 2.41 16.33 -21.17
N PRO A 210 2.37 14.99 -21.04
CA PRO A 210 1.11 14.26 -20.88
C PRO A 210 0.38 14.70 -19.60
N ALA A 211 -0.94 14.80 -19.67
CA ALA A 211 -1.76 15.22 -18.53
C ALA A 211 -1.57 14.27 -17.34
N MET A 212 -1.10 14.81 -16.22
CA MET A 212 -0.94 14.11 -14.95
C MET A 212 -2.22 14.26 -14.11
N ASP A 213 -2.69 13.17 -13.50
CA ASP A 213 -3.76 13.22 -12.48
C ASP A 213 -3.16 13.74 -11.16
N LEU A 214 -3.01 15.06 -11.08
CA LEU A 214 -2.44 15.75 -9.94
C LEU A 214 -3.51 16.03 -8.89
N ARG A 215 -3.22 15.69 -7.64
CA ARG A 215 -4.15 15.84 -6.52
C ARG A 215 -3.52 16.54 -5.32
N LEU A 216 -4.33 17.33 -4.64
CA LEU A 216 -4.06 17.86 -3.31
C LEU A 216 -4.40 16.78 -2.29
N MET A 217 -3.37 16.25 -1.65
CA MET A 217 -3.43 15.17 -0.69
C MET A 217 -3.25 15.74 0.73
N PRO A 218 -3.94 15.17 1.76
CA PRO A 218 -4.54 13.83 1.78
C PRO A 218 -6.00 13.73 1.28
N ARG A 219 -6.67 14.86 1.01
CA ARG A 219 -8.09 14.89 0.59
C ARG A 219 -8.33 14.27 -0.80
N GLY A 220 -7.31 14.23 -1.64
CA GLY A 220 -7.40 13.68 -3.00
C GLY A 220 -8.13 14.61 -3.97
N THR A 221 -8.17 15.91 -3.69
CA THR A 221 -8.85 16.90 -4.53
C THR A 221 -8.08 17.11 -5.84
N PRO A 222 -8.69 16.90 -7.02
CA PRO A 222 -8.01 17.15 -8.29
C PRO A 222 -7.59 18.61 -8.44
N VAL A 223 -6.37 18.84 -8.94
CA VAL A 223 -5.80 20.19 -9.12
C VAL A 223 -5.25 20.35 -10.52
N ARG A 224 -5.31 21.57 -11.05
CA ARG A 224 -4.58 21.95 -12.27
C ARG A 224 -3.56 23.02 -11.95
N VAL A 225 -2.36 22.87 -12.51
CA VAL A 225 -1.29 23.88 -12.40
C VAL A 225 -1.32 24.78 -13.62
N ARG A 226 -1.35 26.09 -13.39
CA ARG A 226 -1.39 27.12 -14.44
C ARG A 226 -0.01 27.61 -14.86
N SER A 227 0.90 27.73 -13.90
CA SER A 227 2.26 28.20 -14.11
C SER A 227 3.20 27.63 -13.06
N ILE A 228 4.47 27.46 -13.43
CA ILE A 228 5.53 26.95 -12.57
C ILE A 228 6.64 27.98 -12.49
N HIS A 229 7.15 28.24 -11.28
CA HIS A 229 8.43 28.91 -11.08
C HIS A 229 9.36 27.98 -10.29
N ALA A 230 10.46 27.56 -10.88
CA ALA A 230 11.47 26.74 -10.21
C ALA A 230 12.60 27.66 -9.73
N GLN A 231 12.95 27.60 -8.44
CA GLN A 231 14.09 28.34 -7.86
C GLN A 231 14.06 29.85 -8.20
N ASN A 232 12.88 30.47 -8.09
CA ASN A 232 12.59 31.88 -8.43
C ASN A 232 12.67 32.26 -9.93
N GLN A 233 12.74 31.29 -10.84
CA GLN A 233 12.73 31.54 -12.29
C GLN A 233 11.48 30.92 -12.91
N ALA A 234 10.89 31.59 -13.90
CA ALA A 234 9.76 31.04 -14.65
C ALA A 234 10.21 29.75 -15.36
N SER A 235 9.41 28.69 -15.24
CA SER A 235 9.75 27.37 -15.78
C SER A 235 8.52 26.70 -16.40
N ARG A 236 8.76 25.80 -17.35
CA ARG A 236 7.73 24.87 -17.85
C ARG A 236 7.68 23.57 -17.06
N GLN A 237 8.73 23.28 -16.30
CA GLN A 237 8.89 22.03 -15.57
C GLN A 237 9.25 22.26 -14.10
N ALA A 238 8.72 21.40 -13.23
CA ALA A 238 9.12 21.26 -11.84
C ALA A 238 9.76 19.87 -11.66
N ARG A 239 11.01 19.82 -11.19
CA ARG A 239 11.80 18.59 -11.10
C ARG A 239 12.19 18.28 -9.65
N ALA A 240 12.37 17.00 -9.34
CA ALA A 240 12.92 16.53 -8.07
C ALA A 240 14.16 17.33 -7.63
N GLY A 241 14.24 17.66 -6.34
CA GLY A 241 15.30 18.47 -5.76
C GLY A 241 15.16 19.98 -5.98
N GLN A 242 14.14 20.43 -6.74
CA GLN A 242 13.86 21.86 -6.89
C GLN A 242 12.80 22.31 -5.90
N ARG A 243 12.96 23.54 -5.39
CA ARG A 243 11.86 24.26 -4.76
C ARG A 243 11.09 25.00 -5.83
N CYS A 244 9.79 24.75 -5.90
CA CYS A 244 8.92 25.28 -6.93
C CYS A 244 7.77 26.08 -6.32
N ALA A 245 7.39 27.18 -6.97
CA ALA A 245 6.13 27.86 -6.79
C ALA A 245 5.15 27.43 -7.89
N LEU A 246 4.00 26.90 -7.51
CA LEU A 246 2.98 26.40 -8.42
C LEU A 246 1.71 27.23 -8.25
N ASN A 247 1.23 27.79 -9.36
CA ASN A 247 -0.06 28.47 -9.41
C ASN A 247 -1.18 27.44 -9.63
N LEU A 248 -2.09 27.32 -8.67
CA LEU A 248 -3.16 26.32 -8.68
C LEU A 248 -4.47 26.94 -9.15
N GLY A 249 -5.16 26.23 -10.06
CA GLY A 249 -6.49 26.61 -10.53
C GLY A 249 -7.61 25.96 -9.72
N GLY A 250 -8.58 26.76 -9.28
CA GLY A 250 -9.84 26.27 -8.71
C GLY A 250 -9.77 25.78 -7.26
N ILE A 251 -8.75 26.21 -6.51
CA ILE A 251 -8.59 25.89 -5.09
C ILE A 251 -8.27 27.17 -4.32
N ASP A 252 -8.94 27.37 -3.19
CA ASP A 252 -8.73 28.51 -2.33
C ASP A 252 -7.61 28.25 -1.31
N VAL A 253 -6.94 29.31 -0.88
CA VAL A 253 -5.85 29.23 0.12
C VAL A 253 -6.29 28.56 1.42
N GLN A 254 -7.57 28.70 1.80
CA GLN A 254 -8.12 28.12 3.03
C GLN A 254 -8.26 26.59 2.98
N ASP A 255 -8.23 26.00 1.78
CA ASP A 255 -8.35 24.55 1.59
C ASP A 255 -7.01 23.83 1.61
N ILE A 256 -5.90 24.56 1.75
CA ILE A 256 -4.54 24.06 1.70
C ILE A 256 -3.83 24.39 3.00
N GLU A 257 -3.25 23.37 3.64
CA GLU A 257 -2.40 23.55 4.81
C GLU A 257 -0.94 23.28 4.47
N ARG A 258 -0.04 23.89 5.26
CA ARG A 258 1.37 23.48 5.26
C ARG A 258 1.48 22.01 5.68
N GLY A 259 2.28 21.25 4.94
CA GLY A 259 2.42 19.81 5.14
C GLY A 259 1.48 18.97 4.26
N ASP A 260 0.54 19.59 3.54
CA ASP A 260 -0.16 18.92 2.45
C ASP A 260 0.78 18.60 1.29
N TRP A 261 0.36 17.65 0.46
CA TRP A 261 1.11 17.23 -0.71
C TRP A 261 0.37 17.59 -1.98
N LEU A 262 1.11 18.04 -2.99
CA LEU A 262 0.65 18.04 -4.37
C LEU A 262 1.34 16.89 -5.10
N ALA A 263 0.60 15.85 -5.47
CA ALA A 263 1.19 14.63 -5.97
C ALA A 263 0.34 13.92 -7.03
N ASP A 264 0.98 13.07 -7.81
CA ASP A 264 0.28 12.11 -8.69
C ASP A 264 -0.66 11.23 -7.85
N ALA A 265 -1.87 11.01 -8.34
CA ALA A 265 -2.90 10.22 -7.67
C ALA A 265 -2.45 8.80 -7.26
N ARG A 266 -1.45 8.23 -7.95
CA ARG A 266 -0.92 6.88 -7.69
C ARG A 266 0.11 6.86 -6.56
N CYS A 267 0.63 8.02 -6.16
CA CYS A 267 1.73 8.15 -5.22
C CYS A 267 1.35 7.70 -3.80
N PHE A 268 0.15 8.06 -3.34
CA PHE A 268 -0.25 7.89 -1.95
C PHE A 268 -1.57 7.14 -1.77
N ILE A 269 -1.63 6.36 -0.70
CA ILE A 269 -2.90 5.96 -0.07
C ILE A 269 -2.92 6.63 1.30
N PRO A 270 -3.82 7.59 1.56
CA PRO A 270 -3.91 8.23 2.87
C PRO A 270 -4.19 7.21 3.99
N SER A 271 -3.45 7.31 5.10
CA SER A 271 -3.59 6.41 6.25
C SER A 271 -3.49 7.16 7.56
N THR A 272 -4.19 6.70 8.59
CA THR A 272 -3.99 7.20 9.97
C THR A 272 -2.97 6.39 10.75
N ARG A 273 -2.41 5.33 10.15
CA ARG A 273 -1.46 4.41 10.79
C ARG A 273 -0.33 4.10 9.83
N ILE A 274 0.89 4.23 10.34
CA ILE A 274 2.11 3.84 9.63
C ILE A 274 2.97 3.01 10.55
N ASP A 275 3.70 2.04 9.99
CA ASP A 275 4.72 1.30 10.71
C ASP A 275 6.08 1.87 10.34
N VAL A 276 6.91 2.13 11.35
CA VAL A 276 8.21 2.79 11.22
C VAL A 276 9.29 1.98 11.92
N GLU A 277 10.52 2.13 11.43
CA GLU A 277 11.71 1.84 12.22
C GLU A 277 12.12 3.14 12.91
N LEU A 278 12.21 3.11 14.24
CA LEU A 278 12.47 4.28 15.05
C LEU A 278 13.73 4.07 15.88
N SER A 279 14.63 5.04 15.83
CA SER A 279 15.79 5.16 16.71
C SER A 279 15.55 6.26 17.76
N LEU A 280 15.69 5.91 19.03
CA LEU A 280 15.70 6.89 20.13
C LEU A 280 17.13 7.38 20.36
N LEU A 281 17.27 8.68 20.57
CA LEU A 281 18.57 9.26 20.93
C LEU A 281 19.02 8.75 22.30
N ASP A 282 20.32 8.52 22.44
CA ASP A 282 20.95 8.17 23.71
C ASP A 282 21.05 9.41 24.59
N LYS A 283 19.96 9.72 25.28
CA LYS A 283 19.77 10.86 26.17
C LYS A 283 18.98 10.42 27.40
N ASP A 284 18.97 11.27 28.42
CA ASP A 284 18.12 11.09 29.61
C ASP A 284 16.65 11.40 29.26
N ILE A 285 16.05 10.51 28.46
CA ILE A 285 14.65 10.55 28.05
C ILE A 285 13.94 9.29 28.55
N PRO A 286 12.65 9.38 28.89
CA PRO A 286 11.91 8.19 29.31
C PRO A 286 11.80 7.19 28.15
N ALA A 287 11.86 5.91 28.49
CA ALA A 287 11.61 4.84 27.53
C ALA A 287 10.23 5.01 26.87
N LEU A 288 10.17 4.79 25.55
CA LEU A 288 8.92 4.78 24.81
C LEU A 288 8.05 3.64 25.32
N ARG A 289 6.84 3.96 25.78
CA ARG A 289 5.81 2.98 26.14
C ARG A 289 4.67 2.98 25.13
N THR A 290 3.82 1.97 25.21
CA THR A 290 2.60 1.92 24.39
C THR A 290 1.73 3.17 24.61
N TRP A 291 1.28 3.76 23.50
CA TRP A 291 0.41 4.94 23.47
C TRP A 291 1.06 6.23 23.98
N SER A 292 2.38 6.37 23.82
CA SER A 292 3.08 7.61 24.17
C SER A 292 2.76 8.72 23.15
N PRO A 293 2.36 9.93 23.58
CA PRO A 293 2.04 11.03 22.68
C PRO A 293 3.30 11.76 22.23
N TRP A 294 3.48 11.93 20.92
CA TRP A 294 4.63 12.60 20.32
C TRP A 294 4.24 13.59 19.25
N HIS A 295 5.13 14.56 19.05
CA HIS A 295 5.13 15.39 17.85
C HIS A 295 6.00 14.73 16.79
N VAL A 296 5.43 14.52 15.61
CA VAL A 296 6.09 13.92 14.45
C VAL A 296 6.27 14.99 13.39
N HIS A 297 7.50 15.11 12.88
CA HIS A 297 7.84 15.98 11.78
C HIS A 297 8.23 15.13 10.57
N MET A 298 7.54 15.30 9.46
CA MET A 298 7.68 14.48 8.25
C MET A 298 7.34 15.35 7.03
N GLY A 299 8.22 15.39 6.04
CA GLY A 299 8.12 16.40 4.97
C GLY A 299 8.03 17.81 5.56
N ALA A 300 7.09 18.61 5.04
CA ALA A 300 6.76 19.92 5.59
C ALA A 300 5.75 19.90 6.74
N ALA A 301 5.24 18.72 7.12
CA ALA A 301 4.16 18.55 8.08
C ALA A 301 4.63 18.49 9.54
N HIS A 302 3.80 19.03 10.42
CA HIS A 302 3.89 18.85 11.87
C HIS A 302 2.60 18.18 12.35
N LEU A 303 2.76 17.01 12.96
CA LEU A 303 1.66 16.12 13.31
C LEU A 303 1.80 15.66 14.76
N THR A 304 0.68 15.24 15.35
CA THR A 304 0.66 14.53 16.62
C THR A 304 0.32 13.07 16.37
N ALA A 305 1.02 12.17 17.06
CA ALA A 305 0.78 10.74 16.96
C ALA A 305 0.94 10.04 18.31
N HIS A 306 0.28 8.91 18.45
CA HIS A 306 0.51 7.97 19.53
C HIS A 306 1.42 6.85 19.04
N ALA A 307 2.53 6.64 19.74
CA ALA A 307 3.51 5.62 19.40
C ALA A 307 3.20 4.30 20.11
N VAL A 308 3.26 3.19 19.37
CA VAL A 308 2.99 1.83 19.87
C VAL A 308 4.16 0.92 19.48
N PRO A 309 5.02 0.50 20.44
CA PRO A 309 6.06 -0.48 20.17
C PRO A 309 5.50 -1.79 19.61
N LEU A 310 6.13 -2.29 18.55
CA LEU A 310 5.80 -3.58 17.92
C LEU A 310 6.72 -4.69 18.41
N ASP A 311 8.00 -4.36 18.61
CA ASP A 311 9.01 -5.25 19.19
C ASP A 311 9.01 -5.11 20.72
N GLY A 312 8.17 -5.90 21.40
CA GLY A 312 8.09 -5.92 22.86
C GLY A 312 7.17 -4.84 23.47
N GLU A 313 7.41 -4.51 24.75
CA GLU A 313 6.56 -3.61 25.54
C GLU A 313 7.02 -2.14 25.51
N SER A 314 8.32 -1.91 25.31
CA SER A 314 8.94 -0.58 25.34
C SER A 314 10.21 -0.53 24.51
N LEU A 315 10.58 0.67 24.03
CA LEU A 315 11.87 0.94 23.39
C LEU A 315 12.70 1.86 24.30
N GLN A 316 13.93 1.45 24.62
CA GLN A 316 14.81 2.22 25.53
C GLN A 316 15.60 3.30 24.78
N PRO A 317 16.10 4.34 25.46
CA PRO A 317 17.02 5.31 24.88
C PRO A 317 18.24 4.63 24.23
N GLY A 318 18.72 5.17 23.12
CA GLY A 318 19.81 4.59 22.33
C GLY A 318 19.46 3.34 21.52
N GLN A 319 18.24 2.80 21.64
CA GLN A 319 17.79 1.64 20.88
C GLN A 319 17.04 2.01 19.61
N THR A 320 17.05 1.08 18.66
CA THR A 320 16.23 1.11 17.44
C THR A 320 15.24 -0.05 17.47
N GLY A 321 14.00 0.19 17.07
CA GLY A 321 12.97 -0.85 17.00
C GLY A 321 11.77 -0.46 16.15
N LYS A 322 10.90 -1.43 15.86
CA LYS A 322 9.68 -1.20 15.07
C LYS A 322 8.58 -0.61 15.95
N VAL A 323 7.96 0.46 15.45
CA VAL A 323 6.90 1.20 16.14
C VAL A 323 5.78 1.48 15.15
N GLN A 324 4.53 1.40 15.61
CA GLN A 324 3.40 1.92 14.86
C GLN A 324 3.07 3.32 15.36
N LEU A 325 2.98 4.29 14.45
CA LEU A 325 2.51 5.64 14.76
C LEU A 325 1.04 5.76 14.35
N VAL A 326 0.21 6.18 15.29
CA VAL A 326 -1.24 6.35 15.11
C VAL A 326 -1.60 7.83 15.19
N PHE A 327 -2.13 8.37 14.10
CA PHE A 327 -2.49 9.77 13.93
C PHE A 327 -4.01 9.98 14.05
N ASP A 328 -4.40 11.19 14.44
CA ASP A 328 -5.83 11.57 14.55
C ASP A 328 -6.46 11.89 13.18
N ARG A 329 -5.64 12.20 12.18
CA ARG A 329 -6.05 12.50 10.80
C ARG A 329 -5.26 11.66 9.78
N PRO A 330 -5.81 11.39 8.58
CA PRO A 330 -5.08 10.72 7.52
C PRO A 330 -3.86 11.53 7.08
N ILE A 331 -2.76 10.83 6.83
CA ILE A 331 -1.50 11.39 6.34
C ILE A 331 -1.05 10.65 5.08
N CYS A 332 -0.19 11.30 4.30
CA CYS A 332 0.42 10.75 3.11
C CYS A 332 1.94 10.69 3.30
N THR A 333 2.52 9.52 3.07
CA THR A 333 3.95 9.26 3.17
C THR A 333 4.34 8.10 2.27
N VAL A 334 5.63 7.95 1.98
CA VAL A 334 6.18 6.83 1.21
C VAL A 334 7.08 5.94 2.05
N THR A 335 7.26 4.68 1.63
CA THR A 335 8.26 3.79 2.20
C THR A 335 9.66 4.39 2.04
N GLY A 336 10.46 4.35 3.11
CA GLY A 336 11.79 4.95 3.21
C GLY A 336 11.81 6.42 3.60
N GLU A 337 10.64 7.09 3.72
CA GLU A 337 10.59 8.50 4.11
C GLU A 337 11.10 8.69 5.54
N ARG A 338 11.91 9.73 5.74
CA ARG A 338 12.50 10.04 7.04
C ARG A 338 11.63 10.98 7.84
N PHE A 339 11.64 10.80 9.14
CA PHE A 339 10.90 11.63 10.07
C PHE A 339 11.67 11.84 11.38
N ILE A 340 11.26 12.86 12.11
CA ILE A 340 11.78 13.20 13.44
C ILE A 340 10.66 13.19 14.44
N VAL A 341 10.95 12.73 15.65
CA VAL A 341 10.03 12.79 16.78
C VAL A 341 10.56 13.68 17.90
N ARG A 342 9.63 14.43 18.48
CA ARG A 342 9.86 15.28 19.66
C ARG A 342 8.96 14.82 20.80
N ASN A 343 9.37 15.15 22.02
CA ASN A 343 8.60 14.83 23.24
C ASN A 343 7.19 15.48 23.21
N ALA A 344 6.34 15.12 24.17
CA ALA A 344 4.95 15.59 24.22
C ALA A 344 4.80 17.13 24.34
N GLN A 345 5.82 17.81 24.89
CA GLN A 345 5.85 19.26 25.02
C GLN A 345 6.43 19.98 23.78
N ALA A 346 6.84 19.23 22.75
CA ALA A 346 7.56 19.71 21.58
C ALA A 346 8.88 20.46 21.90
N SER A 347 9.43 20.29 23.10
CA SER A 347 10.58 21.06 23.58
C SER A 347 11.92 20.47 23.15
N GLU A 348 12.00 19.15 22.95
CA GLU A 348 13.26 18.48 22.62
C GLU A 348 13.06 17.40 21.56
N THR A 349 14.10 17.21 20.72
CA THR A 349 14.20 16.07 19.80
C THR A 349 14.58 14.81 20.58
N VAL A 350 13.74 13.77 20.49
CA VAL A 350 13.92 12.50 21.22
C VAL A 350 14.37 11.35 20.31
N GLY A 351 14.15 11.46 19.00
CA GLY A 351 14.49 10.40 18.05
C GLY A 351 14.03 10.71 16.64
N GLY A 352 14.12 9.71 15.78
CA GLY A 352 13.69 9.78 14.40
C GLY A 352 13.88 8.43 13.73
N GLY A 353 13.56 8.34 12.44
CA GLY A 353 13.63 7.05 11.75
C GLY A 353 13.10 7.10 10.33
N ILE A 354 12.73 5.92 9.84
CA ILE A 354 12.21 5.72 8.48
C ILE A 354 10.83 5.06 8.50
N VAL A 355 9.99 5.46 7.57
CA VAL A 355 8.70 4.80 7.32
C VAL A 355 8.95 3.47 6.62
N LEU A 356 8.47 2.38 7.20
CA LEU A 356 8.54 1.05 6.57
C LEU A 356 7.29 0.82 5.72
N ASP A 357 6.13 0.93 6.35
CA ASP A 357 4.84 0.72 5.70
C ASP A 357 3.92 1.93 5.92
N PRO A 358 3.60 2.70 4.85
CA PRO A 358 2.73 3.87 4.93
C PRO A 358 1.25 3.50 5.19
N ASN A 359 0.87 2.22 5.06
CA ASN A 359 -0.52 1.76 5.12
C ASN A 359 -0.69 0.64 6.15
N ALA A 360 -0.26 0.90 7.39
CA ALA A 360 -0.22 -0.11 8.43
C ALA A 360 -1.62 -0.60 8.88
N PRO A 361 -1.78 -1.90 9.16
CA PRO A 361 -3.05 -2.46 9.61
C PRO A 361 -3.34 -2.15 11.08
N ASP A 362 -4.62 -2.01 11.41
CA ASP A 362 -5.08 -1.81 12.80
C ASP A 362 -4.99 -3.09 13.65
N ARG A 363 -5.26 -4.26 13.03
CA ARG A 363 -5.30 -5.57 13.70
C ARG A 363 -4.10 -6.42 13.32
N LYS A 364 -3.75 -7.35 14.21
CA LYS A 364 -2.61 -8.29 14.04
C LYS A 364 -1.26 -7.59 13.79
N ARG A 365 -1.11 -6.34 14.28
CA ARG A 365 0.12 -5.55 14.15
C ARG A 365 1.38 -6.20 14.74
N ARG A 366 1.23 -7.06 15.77
CA ARG A 366 2.32 -7.84 16.39
C ARG A 366 2.38 -9.31 15.93
N SER A 367 1.65 -9.68 14.87
CA SER A 367 1.72 -11.05 14.36
C SER A 367 3.10 -11.34 13.79
N THR A 368 3.55 -12.60 13.89
CA THR A 368 4.84 -13.04 13.34
C THR A 368 4.96 -12.74 11.85
N THR A 369 3.88 -12.96 11.09
CA THR A 369 3.81 -12.60 9.66
C THR A 369 3.99 -11.11 9.43
N ARG A 370 3.40 -10.25 10.27
CA ARG A 370 3.55 -8.79 10.13
C ARG A 370 4.97 -8.34 10.45
N LEU A 371 5.56 -8.82 11.53
CA LEU A 371 6.93 -8.44 11.91
C LEU A 371 7.94 -8.85 10.83
N ALA A 372 7.78 -10.05 10.25
CA ALA A 372 8.61 -10.51 9.14
C ALA A 372 8.42 -9.68 7.86
N TRP A 373 7.20 -9.22 7.58
CA TRP A 373 6.94 -8.28 6.49
C TRP A 373 7.64 -6.94 6.71
N LEU A 374 7.62 -6.42 7.95
CA LEU A 374 8.34 -5.19 8.28
C LEU A 374 9.86 -5.35 8.18
N ASP A 375 10.41 -6.51 8.54
CA ASP A 375 11.83 -6.82 8.31
C ASP A 375 12.18 -6.81 6.82
N ALA A 376 11.32 -7.40 5.98
CA ALA A 376 11.51 -7.41 4.54
C ALA A 376 11.44 -5.99 3.94
N LEU A 377 10.51 -5.15 4.42
CA LEU A 377 10.43 -3.73 4.05
C LEU A 377 11.67 -2.95 4.50
N ALA A 378 12.17 -3.20 5.70
CA ALA A 378 13.38 -2.56 6.20
C ALA A 378 14.60 -2.94 5.33
N GLN A 379 14.71 -4.20 4.91
CA GLN A 379 15.75 -4.61 3.95
C GLN A 379 15.55 -3.96 2.58
N TRP A 380 14.32 -3.91 2.07
CA TRP A 380 13.97 -3.25 0.81
C TRP A 380 14.38 -1.77 0.78
N THR A 381 14.07 -1.01 1.85
CA THR A 381 14.46 0.41 1.96
C THR A 381 15.98 0.63 1.96
N ARG A 382 16.77 -0.40 2.29
CA ARG A 382 18.23 -0.39 2.26
C ARG A 382 18.82 -0.97 0.96
N GLY A 383 18.00 -1.12 -0.08
CA GLY A 383 18.42 -1.65 -1.38
C GLY A 383 18.40 -3.18 -1.48
N GLY A 384 17.66 -3.85 -0.60
CA GLY A 384 17.47 -5.30 -0.64
C GLY A 384 16.71 -5.76 -1.90
N PRO A 385 16.86 -7.04 -2.30
CA PRO A 385 16.23 -7.55 -3.52
C PRO A 385 14.71 -7.72 -3.37
N LEU A 386 13.98 -7.54 -4.47
CA LEU A 386 12.53 -7.75 -4.55
C LEU A 386 12.09 -9.16 -4.12
N GLU A 387 12.94 -10.17 -4.33
CA GLU A 387 12.68 -11.56 -3.90
C GLU A 387 12.47 -11.67 -2.38
N GLY A 388 13.29 -10.96 -1.58
CA GLY A 388 13.15 -10.94 -0.12
C GLY A 388 11.83 -10.32 0.31
N LEU A 389 11.42 -9.25 -0.37
CA LEU A 389 10.12 -8.61 -0.14
C LEU A 389 8.96 -9.57 -0.48
N LEU A 390 9.00 -10.19 -1.66
CA LEU A 390 7.96 -11.14 -2.11
C LEU A 390 7.83 -12.37 -1.21
N ALA A 391 8.94 -12.88 -0.67
CA ALA A 391 8.93 -14.03 0.23
C ALA A 391 8.03 -13.79 1.46
N HIS A 392 7.93 -12.55 1.93
CA HIS A 392 7.12 -12.17 3.09
C HIS A 392 5.79 -11.50 2.74
N ALA A 393 5.49 -11.28 1.45
CA ALA A 393 4.19 -10.79 1.01
C ALA A 393 3.14 -11.92 1.12
N PRO A 394 2.13 -11.81 2.01
CA PRO A 394 1.21 -12.92 2.30
C PRO A 394 0.36 -13.35 1.10
N TYR A 395 0.03 -12.39 0.23
CA TYR A 395 -0.79 -12.62 -0.96
C TYR A 395 -0.10 -12.12 -2.25
N GLY A 396 1.23 -11.95 -2.20
CA GLY A 396 2.00 -11.27 -3.25
C GLY A 396 1.70 -9.78 -3.34
N LEU A 397 2.16 -9.16 -4.43
CA LEU A 397 2.12 -7.71 -4.62
C LEU A 397 1.59 -7.36 -6.00
N ASP A 398 0.61 -6.46 -6.07
CA ASP A 398 0.20 -5.85 -7.34
C ASP A 398 1.19 -4.76 -7.77
N GLU A 399 1.13 -4.37 -9.04
CA GLU A 399 2.02 -3.36 -9.63
C GLU A 399 1.90 -2.01 -8.93
N ALA A 400 0.69 -1.59 -8.58
CA ALA A 400 0.47 -0.31 -7.92
C ALA A 400 1.10 -0.28 -6.53
N THR A 401 1.04 -1.39 -5.79
CA THR A 401 1.67 -1.53 -4.47
C THR A 401 3.18 -1.56 -4.59
N LEU A 402 3.74 -2.31 -5.55
CA LEU A 402 5.18 -2.32 -5.80
C LEU A 402 5.71 -0.93 -6.13
N LEU A 403 5.02 -0.20 -7.01
CA LEU A 403 5.40 1.17 -7.36
C LEU A 403 5.33 2.10 -6.15
N ARG A 404 4.31 1.99 -5.28
CA ARG A 404 4.29 2.80 -4.06
C ARG A 404 5.43 2.46 -3.09
N LEU A 405 5.74 1.17 -2.92
CA LEU A 405 6.85 0.72 -2.08
C LEU A 405 8.22 1.11 -2.66
N SER A 406 8.32 1.37 -3.96
CA SER A 406 9.54 1.86 -4.64
C SER A 406 9.60 3.38 -4.82
N GLY A 407 8.67 4.15 -4.22
CA GLY A 407 8.60 5.61 -4.41
C GLY A 407 8.14 6.04 -5.82
N GLY A 408 7.60 5.11 -6.60
CA GLY A 408 7.11 5.28 -7.97
C GLY A 408 8.11 4.85 -9.03
N SER A 409 9.33 4.44 -8.65
CA SER A 409 10.35 4.04 -9.60
C SER A 409 10.06 2.67 -10.19
N GLN A 410 10.09 2.58 -11.52
CA GLN A 410 10.01 1.31 -12.27
C GLN A 410 11.36 0.59 -12.38
N HIS A 411 12.46 1.27 -12.08
CA HIS A 411 13.80 0.68 -12.18
C HIS A 411 14.00 -0.38 -11.10
N GLY A 412 14.45 -1.57 -11.52
CA GLY A 412 14.72 -2.68 -10.60
C GLY A 412 13.48 -3.51 -10.21
N LEU A 413 12.30 -3.23 -10.77
CA LEU A 413 11.06 -4.00 -10.53
C LEU A 413 10.89 -5.23 -11.45
N SER A 414 11.95 -5.67 -12.12
CA SER A 414 11.92 -6.90 -12.93
C SER A 414 11.52 -8.09 -12.06
N ALA A 415 10.55 -8.88 -12.52
CA ALA A 415 10.10 -10.06 -11.79
C ALA A 415 11.30 -11.02 -11.55
N PRO A 416 11.54 -11.45 -10.30
CA PRO A 416 12.56 -12.45 -9.99
C PRO A 416 12.32 -13.76 -10.74
N THR A 417 13.36 -14.56 -10.96
CA THR A 417 13.28 -15.82 -11.73
C THR A 417 12.25 -16.82 -11.19
N ASN A 418 12.02 -16.81 -9.89
CA ASN A 418 11.06 -17.68 -9.18
C ASN A 418 9.69 -17.00 -8.92
N ALA A 419 9.42 -15.86 -9.56
CA ALA A 419 8.18 -15.13 -9.43
C ALA A 419 7.62 -14.75 -10.80
N ARG A 420 6.29 -14.71 -10.90
CA ARG A 420 5.60 -14.43 -12.16
C ARG A 420 4.41 -13.51 -11.92
N TRP A 421 4.19 -12.61 -12.86
CA TRP A 421 2.95 -11.86 -12.95
C TRP A 421 1.82 -12.81 -13.35
N ARG A 422 0.76 -12.81 -12.56
CA ARG A 422 -0.40 -13.68 -12.76
C ARG A 422 -1.66 -12.83 -12.68
N THR A 423 -2.60 -13.09 -13.59
CA THR A 423 -3.83 -12.33 -13.72
C THR A 423 -5.01 -13.28 -13.76
N GLY A 424 -6.05 -13.00 -12.98
CA GLY A 424 -7.30 -13.76 -13.04
C GLY A 424 -8.08 -13.50 -14.33
N SER A 425 -9.00 -14.40 -14.68
CA SER A 425 -9.74 -14.35 -15.96
C SER A 425 -10.69 -13.16 -16.14
N ARG A 426 -10.97 -12.37 -15.10
CA ARG A 426 -11.87 -11.21 -15.19
C ARG A 426 -11.21 -10.03 -15.93
N PRO A 427 -11.96 -9.27 -16.75
CA PRO A 427 -11.43 -8.14 -17.52
C PRO A 427 -10.77 -7.02 -16.70
N GLN A 428 -11.08 -6.91 -15.40
CA GLN A 428 -10.56 -5.87 -14.50
C GLN A 428 -9.57 -6.43 -13.46
N SER A 429 -9.13 -7.68 -13.60
CA SER A 429 -8.16 -8.26 -12.67
C SER A 429 -6.82 -7.55 -12.82
N GLN A 430 -6.31 -6.98 -11.74
CA GLN A 430 -4.95 -6.46 -11.75
C GLN A 430 -3.94 -7.62 -11.69
N PRO A 431 -2.82 -7.53 -12.43
CA PRO A 431 -1.77 -8.52 -12.35
C PRO A 431 -1.13 -8.48 -10.95
N ILE A 432 -0.89 -9.65 -10.39
CA ILE A 432 -0.25 -9.82 -9.08
C ILE A 432 1.05 -10.60 -9.28
N LEU A 433 2.14 -10.08 -8.74
CA LEU A 433 3.42 -10.75 -8.70
C LEU A 433 3.43 -11.72 -7.51
N LEU A 434 3.56 -13.01 -7.83
CA LEU A 434 3.63 -14.10 -6.84
C LEU A 434 4.86 -14.96 -7.09
N SER A 435 5.53 -15.38 -6.02
CA SER A 435 6.51 -16.46 -6.13
C SER A 435 5.81 -17.81 -6.29
N ASP A 436 6.43 -18.71 -7.04
CA ASP A 436 5.88 -20.05 -7.28
C ASP A 436 5.72 -20.84 -5.96
N ALA A 437 6.66 -20.67 -5.02
CA ALA A 437 6.57 -21.27 -3.67
C ALA A 437 5.40 -20.72 -2.84
N ARG A 438 5.13 -19.41 -2.91
CA ARG A 438 4.00 -18.80 -2.19
C ARG A 438 2.67 -19.24 -2.80
N LEU A 439 2.59 -19.34 -4.13
CA LEU A 439 1.42 -19.87 -4.82
C LEU A 439 1.06 -21.26 -4.31
N GLU A 440 2.06 -22.15 -4.33
CA GLU A 440 1.89 -23.53 -3.89
C GLU A 440 1.44 -23.62 -2.42
N THR A 441 2.06 -22.82 -1.54
CA THR A 441 1.67 -22.75 -0.12
C THR A 441 0.20 -22.34 0.05
N LEU A 442 -0.27 -21.35 -0.72
CA LEU A 442 -1.65 -20.89 -0.67
C LEU A 442 -2.63 -21.94 -1.21
N CYS A 443 -2.27 -22.63 -2.30
CA CYS A 443 -3.04 -23.73 -2.86
C CYS A 443 -3.20 -24.88 -1.85
N GLN A 444 -2.08 -25.35 -1.29
CA GLN A 444 -2.06 -26.41 -0.28
C GLN A 444 -2.90 -26.07 0.95
N HIS A 445 -2.87 -24.81 1.40
CA HIS A 445 -3.72 -24.34 2.50
C HIS A 445 -5.20 -24.46 2.14
N ILE A 446 -5.62 -23.99 0.96
CA ILE A 446 -7.02 -24.07 0.51
C ILE A 446 -7.48 -25.53 0.39
N GLU A 447 -6.64 -26.40 -0.18
CA GLU A 447 -6.92 -27.84 -0.28
C GLU A 447 -7.04 -28.50 1.10
N SER A 448 -6.13 -28.18 2.03
CA SER A 448 -6.18 -28.73 3.38
C SER A 448 -7.48 -28.37 4.10
N VAL A 449 -7.98 -27.15 3.92
CA VAL A 449 -9.27 -26.70 4.47
C VAL A 449 -10.43 -27.45 3.81
N MET A 450 -10.36 -27.70 2.51
CA MET A 450 -11.36 -28.50 1.79
C MET A 450 -11.37 -29.96 2.25
N LEU A 451 -10.20 -30.58 2.40
CA LEU A 451 -10.01 -31.95 2.90
C LEU A 451 -10.61 -32.10 4.31
N GLN A 452 -10.23 -31.23 5.24
CA GLN A 452 -10.77 -31.22 6.61
C GLN A 452 -12.29 -30.99 6.63
N TYR A 453 -12.84 -30.24 5.67
CA TYR A 453 -14.28 -30.06 5.57
C TYR A 453 -15.00 -31.34 5.17
N HIS A 454 -14.48 -32.03 4.15
CA HIS A 454 -15.05 -33.29 3.65
C HIS A 454 -14.96 -34.41 4.70
N GLU A 455 -13.85 -34.50 5.43
CA GLU A 455 -13.70 -35.45 6.54
C GLU A 455 -14.77 -35.25 7.63
N ARG A 456 -15.11 -33.99 7.92
CA ARG A 456 -16.13 -33.65 8.92
C ARG A 456 -17.56 -33.73 8.40
N ASN A 457 -17.77 -33.60 7.09
CA ASN A 457 -19.08 -33.54 6.44
C ASN A 457 -19.11 -34.42 5.18
N PRO A 458 -18.96 -35.76 5.32
CA PRO A 458 -18.84 -36.68 4.18
C PRO A 458 -20.10 -36.73 3.30
N ASP A 459 -21.26 -36.36 3.85
CA ASP A 459 -22.55 -36.35 3.18
C ASP A 459 -22.87 -35.03 2.44
N GLU A 460 -21.95 -34.07 2.48
CA GLU A 460 -22.03 -32.82 1.73
C GLU A 460 -21.25 -32.89 0.41
N PRO A 461 -21.77 -32.32 -0.69
CA PRO A 461 -21.10 -32.32 -1.99
C PRO A 461 -19.87 -31.40 -2.05
N GLY A 462 -19.68 -30.56 -1.02
CA GLY A 462 -18.55 -29.63 -0.88
C GLY A 462 -18.98 -28.22 -0.53
N LEU A 463 -18.12 -27.25 -0.83
CA LEU A 463 -18.27 -25.86 -0.41
C LEU A 463 -18.55 -24.93 -1.58
N SER A 464 -19.38 -23.91 -1.37
CA SER A 464 -19.46 -22.80 -2.32
C SER A 464 -18.18 -21.98 -2.28
N ILE A 465 -17.83 -21.31 -3.39
CA ILE A 465 -16.63 -20.46 -3.54
C ILE A 465 -16.53 -19.46 -2.36
N SER A 466 -17.63 -18.82 -2.00
CA SER A 466 -17.68 -17.81 -0.94
C SER A 466 -17.57 -18.39 0.47
N ARG A 467 -18.07 -19.61 0.69
CA ARG A 467 -17.92 -20.30 1.98
C ARG A 467 -16.49 -20.79 2.16
N LEU A 468 -15.89 -21.36 1.12
CA LEU A 468 -14.48 -21.78 1.13
C LEU A 468 -13.55 -20.60 1.42
N ARG A 469 -13.75 -19.43 0.79
CA ARG A 469 -12.97 -18.23 1.08
C ARG A 469 -13.03 -17.81 2.55
N ARG A 470 -14.24 -17.76 3.12
CA ARG A 470 -14.44 -17.37 4.52
C ARG A 470 -13.73 -18.31 5.51
N MET A 471 -13.66 -19.60 5.17
CA MET A 471 -12.99 -20.60 5.98
C MET A 471 -11.47 -20.59 5.81
N ALA A 472 -10.98 -20.51 4.58
CA ALA A 472 -9.56 -20.63 4.28
C ALA A 472 -8.80 -19.31 4.47
N ALA A 473 -9.33 -18.20 3.96
CA ALA A 473 -8.63 -16.92 3.93
C ALA A 473 -9.62 -15.72 3.89
N PRO A 474 -10.27 -15.39 5.02
CA PRO A 474 -11.32 -14.36 5.05
C PRO A 474 -10.83 -12.96 4.70
N THR A 475 -9.54 -12.67 4.89
CA THR A 475 -8.90 -11.38 4.61
C THR A 475 -8.25 -11.31 3.23
N MET A 476 -8.29 -12.39 2.44
CA MET A 476 -7.66 -12.41 1.12
C MET A 476 -8.45 -11.55 0.13
N PRO A 477 -7.80 -10.67 -0.65
CA PRO A 477 -8.45 -9.92 -1.73
C PRO A 477 -9.16 -10.81 -2.75
N ASP A 478 -10.30 -10.33 -3.28
CA ASP A 478 -11.14 -11.04 -4.24
C ASP A 478 -10.37 -11.45 -5.51
N ALA A 479 -9.51 -10.57 -6.01
CA ALA A 479 -8.71 -10.84 -7.21
C ALA A 479 -7.76 -12.03 -7.02
N ILE A 480 -7.09 -12.10 -5.86
CA ILE A 480 -6.17 -13.18 -5.51
C ILE A 480 -6.96 -14.47 -5.28
N TRP A 481 -8.08 -14.40 -4.56
CA TRP A 481 -8.95 -15.54 -4.33
C TRP A 481 -9.44 -16.18 -5.63
N GLN A 482 -9.85 -15.34 -6.58
CA GLN A 482 -10.29 -15.79 -7.90
C GLN A 482 -9.15 -16.46 -8.66
N LEU A 483 -7.98 -15.83 -8.72
CA LEU A 483 -6.79 -16.38 -9.37
C LEU A 483 -6.43 -17.76 -8.81
N LEU A 484 -6.41 -17.92 -7.48
CA LEU A 484 -6.12 -19.21 -6.85
C LEU A 484 -7.19 -20.26 -7.14
N THR A 485 -8.47 -19.89 -7.12
CA THR A 485 -9.57 -20.82 -7.41
C THR A 485 -9.51 -21.31 -8.85
N GLU A 486 -9.26 -20.42 -9.81
CA GLU A 486 -9.10 -20.76 -11.22
C GLU A 486 -7.88 -21.65 -11.45
N HIS A 487 -6.76 -21.34 -10.78
CA HIS A 487 -5.55 -22.14 -10.85
C HIS A 487 -5.76 -23.56 -10.30
N LEU A 488 -6.39 -23.70 -9.12
CA LEU A 488 -6.73 -25.00 -8.52
C LEU A 488 -7.67 -25.84 -9.39
N LEU A 489 -8.62 -25.20 -10.08
CA LEU A 489 -9.53 -25.88 -11.02
C LEU A 489 -8.79 -26.31 -12.30
N ALA A 490 -7.92 -25.46 -12.83
CA ALA A 490 -7.14 -25.76 -14.02
C ALA A 490 -6.13 -26.91 -13.79
N GLU A 491 -5.50 -26.95 -12.62
CA GLU A 491 -4.61 -28.04 -12.21
C GLU A 491 -5.35 -29.30 -11.73
N GLN A 492 -6.69 -29.30 -11.76
CA GLN A 492 -7.52 -30.40 -11.27
C GLN A 492 -7.23 -30.78 -9.81
N ARG A 493 -6.81 -29.82 -8.98
CA ARG A 493 -6.65 -29.98 -7.52
C ARG A 493 -7.96 -29.78 -6.78
N LEU A 494 -8.84 -28.98 -7.38
CA LEU A 494 -10.26 -28.91 -7.05
C LEU A 494 -11.09 -29.25 -8.28
N ALA A 495 -12.31 -29.74 -8.04
CA ALA A 495 -13.32 -29.96 -9.05
C ALA A 495 -14.58 -29.14 -8.71
N ARG A 496 -15.37 -28.83 -9.75
CA ARG A 496 -16.61 -28.06 -9.62
C ARG A 496 -17.79 -28.84 -10.15
N GLN A 497 -18.80 -29.04 -9.30
CA GLN A 497 -20.09 -29.59 -9.68
C GLN A 497 -21.20 -28.57 -9.36
N GLY A 498 -21.68 -27.88 -10.40
CA GLY A 498 -22.66 -26.80 -10.26
C GLY A 498 -22.10 -25.63 -9.44
N ALA A 499 -22.68 -25.40 -8.26
CA ALA A 499 -22.26 -24.34 -7.33
C ALA A 499 -21.20 -24.80 -6.29
N TRP A 500 -20.88 -26.09 -6.27
CA TRP A 500 -20.04 -26.71 -5.24
C TRP A 500 -18.63 -26.95 -5.77
N LEU A 501 -17.65 -26.58 -4.95
CA LEU A 501 -16.25 -26.97 -5.08
C LEU A 501 -15.97 -28.15 -4.15
N HIS A 502 -15.23 -29.13 -4.63
CA HIS A 502 -14.80 -30.28 -3.87
C HIS A 502 -13.42 -30.75 -4.33
N THR A 503 -12.78 -31.66 -3.59
CA THR A 503 -11.58 -32.33 -4.10
C THR A 503 -11.99 -33.35 -5.17
N PRO A 504 -11.16 -33.61 -6.20
CA PRO A 504 -11.52 -34.52 -7.30
C PRO A 504 -11.91 -35.93 -6.85
N GLY A 505 -11.31 -36.41 -5.75
CA GLY A 505 -11.61 -37.72 -5.17
C GLY A 505 -12.84 -37.75 -4.26
N HIS A 506 -13.39 -36.59 -3.86
CA HIS A 506 -14.54 -36.55 -2.96
C HIS A 506 -15.81 -37.00 -3.69
N ARG A 507 -16.47 -37.99 -3.10
CA ARG A 507 -17.83 -38.39 -3.45
C ARG A 507 -18.64 -38.34 -2.17
N VAL A 508 -19.88 -37.84 -2.26
CA VAL A 508 -20.82 -37.91 -1.15
C VAL A 508 -20.91 -39.37 -0.71
N THR A 509 -20.46 -39.70 0.49
CA THR A 509 -20.55 -41.05 1.05
C THR A 509 -21.76 -41.15 1.96
N LEU A 510 -22.43 -42.31 1.91
CA LEU A 510 -23.51 -42.63 2.82
C LEU A 510 -22.91 -43.31 4.06
N SER A 511 -23.57 -43.20 5.21
CA SER A 511 -23.21 -44.05 6.35
C SER A 511 -23.50 -45.52 6.01
N PRO A 512 -22.88 -46.52 6.67
CA PRO A 512 -23.16 -47.93 6.40
C PRO A 512 -24.65 -48.29 6.52
N GLU A 513 -25.36 -47.63 7.45
CA GLU A 513 -26.80 -47.78 7.63
C GLU A 513 -27.58 -47.17 6.44
N ASP A 514 -27.17 -45.99 5.98
CA ASP A 514 -27.78 -45.34 4.82
C ASP A 514 -27.45 -46.06 3.51
N GLU A 515 -26.27 -46.68 3.37
CA GLU A 515 -25.92 -47.53 2.22
C GLU A 515 -26.85 -48.75 2.16
N THR A 516 -27.11 -49.38 3.30
CA THR A 516 -28.04 -50.51 3.40
C THR A 516 -29.45 -50.07 2.99
N LEU A 517 -29.91 -48.92 3.48
CA LEU A 517 -31.21 -48.36 3.11
C LEU A 517 -31.25 -47.95 1.63
N ALA A 518 -30.21 -47.32 1.09
CA ALA A 518 -30.11 -46.95 -0.31
C ALA A 518 -30.15 -48.17 -1.24
N ALA A 519 -29.44 -49.24 -0.89
CA ALA A 519 -29.46 -50.51 -1.62
C ALA A 519 -30.85 -51.15 -1.65
N ALA A 520 -31.66 -50.97 -0.60
CA ALA A 520 -33.06 -51.40 -0.57
C ALA A 520 -34.00 -50.48 -1.38
N LEU A 521 -33.76 -49.17 -1.36
CA LEU A 521 -34.62 -48.16 -2.01
C LEU A 521 -34.44 -48.10 -3.53
N LEU A 522 -33.20 -48.14 -4.03
CA LEU A 522 -32.90 -47.94 -5.46
C LEU A 522 -33.64 -48.93 -6.37
N PRO A 523 -33.67 -50.25 -6.09
CA PRO A 523 -34.42 -51.21 -6.91
C PRO A 523 -35.93 -50.96 -6.91
N LEU A 524 -36.50 -50.56 -5.76
CA LEU A 524 -37.94 -50.25 -5.65
C LEU A 524 -38.32 -49.03 -6.49
N ILE A 525 -37.46 -48.01 -6.51
CA ILE A 525 -37.67 -46.81 -7.32
C ILE A 525 -37.49 -47.13 -8.82
N GLU A 526 -36.47 -47.92 -9.16
CA GLU A 526 -36.22 -48.32 -10.56
C GLU A 526 -37.35 -49.19 -11.12
N ALA A 527 -37.90 -50.10 -10.30
CA ALA A 527 -39.03 -50.97 -10.65
C ALA A 527 -40.31 -50.19 -10.98
N GLY A 528 -40.52 -49.03 -10.36
CA GLY A 528 -41.66 -48.15 -10.65
C GLY A 528 -41.61 -47.46 -12.02
N ARG A 529 -40.52 -47.60 -12.78
CA ARG A 529 -40.28 -46.96 -14.10
C ARG A 529 -40.65 -45.47 -14.13
N PHE A 530 -41.81 -45.14 -14.69
CA PHE A 530 -42.28 -43.77 -14.90
C PHE A 530 -43.22 -43.25 -13.81
N ASP A 531 -43.68 -44.11 -12.89
CA ASP A 531 -44.48 -43.71 -11.72
C ASP A 531 -43.94 -44.42 -10.45
N PRO A 532 -42.77 -44.00 -9.94
CA PRO A 532 -42.17 -44.60 -8.77
C PRO A 532 -43.01 -44.35 -7.50
N PRO A 533 -42.88 -45.22 -6.48
CA PRO A 533 -43.56 -45.04 -5.20
C PRO A 533 -43.14 -43.74 -4.49
N TRP A 534 -44.06 -43.15 -3.72
CA TRP A 534 -43.77 -41.95 -2.91
C TRP A 534 -42.86 -42.28 -1.74
N THR A 535 -42.18 -41.29 -1.18
CA THR A 535 -41.30 -41.47 0.00
C THR A 535 -41.99 -42.19 1.15
N ARG A 536 -43.26 -41.89 1.45
CA ARG A 536 -44.04 -42.57 2.49
C ARG A 536 -44.25 -44.07 2.22
N ASP A 537 -44.37 -44.45 0.95
CA ASP A 537 -44.65 -45.82 0.53
C ASP A 537 -43.34 -46.63 0.51
N LEU A 538 -42.25 -45.99 0.08
CA LEU A 538 -40.89 -46.49 0.22
C LEU A 538 -40.52 -46.74 1.69
N ALA A 539 -40.79 -45.78 2.58
CA ALA A 539 -40.55 -45.89 4.01
C ALA A 539 -41.28 -47.09 4.64
N LYS A 540 -42.56 -47.29 4.26
CA LYS A 540 -43.35 -48.46 4.67
C LYS A 540 -42.77 -49.77 4.11
N ALA A 541 -42.38 -49.79 2.84
CA ALA A 541 -41.87 -50.99 2.17
C ALA A 541 -40.51 -51.44 2.74
N THR A 542 -39.67 -50.49 3.17
CA THR A 542 -38.37 -50.80 3.78
C THR A 542 -38.42 -50.90 5.31
N ALA A 543 -39.55 -50.57 5.94
CA ALA A 543 -39.74 -50.47 7.39
C ALA A 543 -38.79 -49.46 8.10
N TYR A 544 -38.45 -48.37 7.41
CA TYR A 544 -37.64 -47.27 7.99
C TYR A 544 -38.52 -46.03 8.27
N PRO A 545 -38.14 -45.17 9.22
CA PRO A 545 -38.80 -43.89 9.45
C PRO A 545 -38.80 -43.01 8.20
N GLU A 546 -39.94 -42.37 7.91
CA GLU A 546 -40.11 -41.55 6.70
C GLU A 546 -39.07 -40.42 6.58
N ASP A 547 -38.68 -39.80 7.70
CA ASP A 547 -37.64 -38.76 7.72
C ASP A 547 -36.26 -39.30 7.38
N GLN A 548 -35.92 -40.51 7.86
CA GLN A 548 -34.66 -41.17 7.51
C GLN A 548 -34.64 -41.52 6.03
N THR A 549 -35.71 -42.15 5.52
CA THR A 549 -35.87 -42.44 4.09
C THR A 549 -35.73 -41.18 3.24
N ARG A 550 -36.41 -40.08 3.62
CA ARG A 550 -36.32 -38.79 2.91
C ARG A 550 -34.90 -38.24 2.88
N ASN A 551 -34.16 -38.35 3.99
CA ASN A 551 -32.78 -37.88 4.06
C ASN A 551 -31.85 -38.70 3.16
N VAL A 552 -31.98 -40.03 3.15
CA VAL A 552 -31.22 -40.91 2.23
C VAL A 552 -31.55 -40.61 0.78
N LEU A 553 -32.83 -40.44 0.43
CA LEU A 553 -33.24 -40.06 -0.93
C LEU A 553 -32.64 -38.71 -1.36
N ARG A 554 -32.61 -37.71 -0.46
CA ARG A 554 -31.95 -36.42 -0.73
C ARG A 554 -30.44 -36.56 -0.92
N ARG A 555 -29.77 -37.45 -0.17
CA ARG A 555 -28.33 -37.76 -0.36
C ARG A 555 -28.08 -38.45 -1.71
N LEU A 556 -28.94 -39.39 -2.11
CA LEU A 556 -28.90 -40.04 -3.43
C LEU A 556 -29.15 -39.04 -4.58
N VAL A 557 -29.97 -38.01 -4.36
CA VAL A 557 -30.11 -36.90 -5.32
C VAL A 557 -28.81 -36.10 -5.43
N ARG A 558 -28.11 -35.84 -4.32
CA ARG A 558 -26.80 -35.15 -4.34
C ARG A 558 -25.71 -36.00 -5.02
N GLN A 559 -25.74 -37.32 -4.88
CA GLN A 559 -24.87 -38.25 -5.62
C GLN A 559 -25.23 -38.34 -7.12
N GLY A 560 -26.41 -37.87 -7.53
CA GLY A 560 -26.89 -37.91 -8.90
C GLY A 560 -27.51 -39.25 -9.32
N GLU A 561 -27.75 -40.16 -8.37
CA GLU A 561 -28.45 -41.44 -8.62
C GLU A 561 -29.96 -41.24 -8.79
N LEU A 562 -30.52 -40.26 -8.07
CA LEU A 562 -31.94 -39.92 -8.12
C LEU A 562 -32.17 -38.47 -8.56
N PHE A 563 -33.36 -38.21 -9.08
CA PHE A 563 -33.85 -36.86 -9.39
C PHE A 563 -35.19 -36.60 -8.71
N GLN A 564 -35.29 -35.48 -8.01
CA GLN A 564 -36.53 -35.06 -7.39
C GLN A 564 -37.39 -34.26 -8.36
N ILE A 565 -38.50 -34.86 -8.81
CA ILE A 565 -39.47 -34.21 -9.72
C ILE A 565 -40.34 -33.23 -8.93
N VAL A 566 -40.96 -33.71 -7.85
CA VAL A 566 -41.75 -32.92 -6.89
C VAL A 566 -41.42 -33.33 -5.46
N HIS A 567 -41.97 -32.62 -4.47
CA HIS A 567 -41.77 -32.96 -3.06
C HIS A 567 -42.13 -34.44 -2.81
N ASP A 568 -41.22 -35.17 -2.15
CA ASP A 568 -41.35 -36.60 -1.82
C ASP A 568 -41.57 -37.59 -2.98
N LEU A 569 -41.17 -37.20 -4.19
CA LEU A 569 -41.19 -38.07 -5.36
C LEU A 569 -39.85 -38.04 -6.10
N PHE A 570 -39.20 -39.19 -6.13
CA PHE A 570 -37.85 -39.36 -6.63
C PHE A 570 -37.81 -40.39 -7.75
N TYR A 571 -37.10 -40.08 -8.82
CA TYR A 571 -36.95 -40.93 -10.00
C TYR A 571 -35.51 -41.40 -10.13
N HIS A 572 -35.34 -42.66 -10.54
CA HIS A 572 -34.04 -43.19 -10.84
C HIS A 572 -33.43 -42.53 -12.08
N ARG A 573 -32.13 -42.24 -12.07
CA ARG A 573 -31.40 -41.59 -13.18
C ARG A 573 -31.65 -42.28 -14.52
N ARG A 574 -31.68 -43.61 -14.56
CA ARG A 574 -31.95 -44.37 -15.79
C ARG A 574 -33.33 -44.06 -16.38
N GLN A 575 -34.36 -43.93 -15.54
CA GLN A 575 -35.72 -43.66 -16.01
C GLN A 575 -35.88 -42.22 -16.48
N ILE A 576 -35.20 -41.26 -15.82
CA ILE A 576 -35.12 -39.88 -16.31
C ILE A 576 -34.46 -39.80 -17.69
N ALA A 577 -33.40 -40.57 -17.93
CA ALA A 577 -32.75 -40.61 -19.24
C ALA A 577 -33.71 -41.12 -20.33
N VAL A 578 -34.51 -42.15 -20.03
CA VAL A 578 -35.54 -42.65 -20.96
C VAL A 578 -36.63 -41.60 -21.20
N LEU A 579 -37.14 -40.96 -20.15
CA LEU A 579 -38.15 -39.89 -20.28
C LEU A 579 -37.63 -38.70 -21.10
N ALA A 580 -36.37 -38.31 -20.90
CA ALA A 580 -35.73 -37.28 -21.70
C ALA A 580 -35.62 -37.68 -23.18
N HIS A 581 -35.30 -38.95 -23.47
CA HIS A 581 -35.29 -39.48 -24.82
C HIS A 581 -36.67 -39.44 -25.48
N ILE A 582 -37.73 -39.83 -24.77
CA ILE A 582 -39.11 -39.74 -25.25
C ILE A 582 -39.49 -38.28 -25.57
N VAL A 583 -39.11 -37.31 -24.71
CA VAL A 583 -39.32 -35.88 -25.01
C VAL A 583 -38.60 -35.48 -26.29
N LYS A 584 -37.37 -35.97 -26.51
CA LYS A 584 -36.60 -35.69 -27.73
C LYS A 584 -37.24 -36.32 -28.98
N GLU A 585 -37.72 -37.56 -28.91
CA GLU A 585 -38.39 -38.24 -30.04
C GLU A 585 -39.72 -37.59 -30.41
N LEU A 586 -40.48 -37.13 -29.42
CA LEU A 586 -41.75 -36.41 -29.65
C LEU A 586 -41.54 -34.97 -30.15
N HIS A 587 -40.31 -34.45 -30.13
CA HIS A 587 -40.00 -33.09 -30.53
C HIS A 587 -39.97 -32.95 -32.06
N SER A 588 -41.09 -32.59 -32.67
CA SER A 588 -41.22 -32.35 -34.12
C SER A 588 -40.95 -30.90 -34.54
N GLY A 589 -40.05 -30.17 -33.86
CA GLY A 589 -39.75 -28.74 -34.09
C GLY A 589 -40.75 -27.74 -33.47
N GLN A 590 -42.00 -28.14 -33.25
CA GLN A 590 -43.03 -27.30 -32.60
C GLN A 590 -43.10 -27.45 -31.07
N GLY A 591 -42.28 -28.33 -30.48
CA GLY A 591 -42.34 -28.67 -29.05
C GLY A 591 -43.33 -29.79 -28.71
N VAL A 592 -43.17 -30.37 -27.52
CA VAL A 592 -43.96 -31.48 -27.01
C VAL A 592 -45.12 -30.95 -26.17
N SER A 593 -46.36 -31.39 -26.45
CA SER A 593 -47.51 -31.08 -25.59
C SER A 593 -47.66 -32.09 -24.45
N ALA A 594 -48.32 -31.69 -23.36
CA ALA A 594 -48.58 -32.58 -22.23
C ALA A 594 -49.43 -33.82 -22.62
N ALA A 595 -50.32 -33.71 -23.62
CA ALA A 595 -51.11 -34.82 -24.11
C ALA A 595 -50.25 -35.86 -24.86
N GLN A 596 -49.38 -35.41 -25.77
CA GLN A 596 -48.47 -36.30 -26.49
C GLN A 596 -47.51 -37.02 -25.55
N PHE A 597 -46.96 -36.30 -24.57
CA PHE A 597 -46.06 -36.90 -23.58
C PHE A 597 -46.77 -37.92 -22.69
N ARG A 598 -48.00 -37.61 -22.26
CA ARG A 598 -48.86 -38.53 -21.51
C ARG A 598 -49.10 -39.82 -22.29
N ASP A 599 -49.48 -39.71 -23.56
CA ASP A 599 -49.84 -40.85 -24.39
C ASP A 599 -48.62 -41.74 -24.69
N ALA A 600 -47.43 -41.15 -24.87
CA ALA A 600 -46.18 -41.89 -25.08
C ALA A 600 -45.63 -42.56 -23.80
N THR A 601 -45.92 -42.01 -22.63
CA THR A 601 -45.42 -42.54 -21.34
C THR A 601 -46.42 -43.43 -20.61
N GLY A 602 -47.70 -43.44 -21.03
CA GLY A 602 -48.78 -44.16 -20.34
C GLY A 602 -49.13 -43.58 -18.96
N LEU A 603 -48.63 -42.38 -18.64
CA LEU A 603 -48.83 -41.75 -17.33
C LEU A 603 -50.17 -41.02 -17.25
N GLY A 604 -50.60 -40.69 -16.02
CA GLY A 604 -51.71 -39.75 -15.82
C GLY A 604 -51.32 -38.31 -16.22
N ARG A 605 -52.31 -37.50 -16.64
CA ARG A 605 -52.11 -36.08 -17.06
C ARG A 605 -51.32 -35.27 -16.03
N LYS A 606 -51.64 -35.42 -14.75
CA LYS A 606 -50.94 -34.72 -13.66
C LYS A 606 -49.45 -35.06 -13.61
N ARG A 607 -49.08 -36.33 -13.78
CA ARG A 607 -47.69 -36.78 -13.69
C ARG A 607 -46.88 -36.34 -14.91
N ALA A 608 -47.47 -36.46 -16.09
CA ALA A 608 -46.87 -35.98 -17.34
C ALA A 608 -46.48 -34.49 -17.23
N ILE A 609 -47.38 -33.66 -16.69
CA ILE A 609 -47.11 -32.23 -16.47
C ILE A 609 -45.96 -32.01 -15.48
N GLN A 610 -45.96 -32.70 -14.33
CA GLN A 610 -44.90 -32.56 -13.32
C GLN A 610 -43.49 -32.89 -13.87
N ILE A 611 -43.38 -33.91 -14.72
CA ILE A 611 -42.12 -34.30 -15.34
C ILE A 611 -41.67 -33.24 -16.36
N LEU A 612 -42.59 -32.72 -17.18
CA LEU A 612 -42.28 -31.64 -18.13
C LEU A 612 -41.86 -30.35 -17.42
N GLU A 613 -42.55 -29.97 -16.34
CA GLU A 613 -42.17 -28.84 -15.49
C GLU A 613 -40.80 -29.04 -14.83
N PHE A 614 -40.47 -30.28 -14.44
CA PHE A 614 -39.13 -30.61 -13.97
C PHE A 614 -38.07 -30.38 -15.05
N PHE A 615 -38.31 -30.85 -16.28
CA PHE A 615 -37.39 -30.62 -17.41
C PHE A 615 -37.21 -29.13 -17.73
N ASP A 616 -38.26 -28.32 -17.56
CA ASP A 616 -38.16 -26.86 -17.67
C ASP A 616 -37.28 -26.27 -16.57
N ARG A 617 -37.48 -26.73 -15.31
CA ARG A 617 -36.75 -26.26 -14.13
C ARG A 617 -35.26 -26.59 -14.20
N VAL A 618 -34.89 -27.78 -14.65
CA VAL A 618 -33.47 -28.17 -14.82
C VAL A 618 -32.87 -27.64 -16.12
N GLY A 619 -33.66 -26.95 -16.94
CA GLY A 619 -33.20 -26.30 -18.16
C GLY A 619 -33.00 -27.24 -19.35
N TYR A 620 -33.58 -28.44 -19.32
CA TYR A 620 -33.59 -29.36 -20.46
C TYR A 620 -34.58 -28.88 -21.54
N THR A 621 -35.78 -28.48 -21.11
CA THR A 621 -36.80 -27.86 -21.96
C THR A 621 -37.08 -26.41 -21.54
N ARG A 622 -37.88 -25.71 -22.33
CA ARG A 622 -38.55 -24.46 -21.97
C ARG A 622 -40.01 -24.52 -22.38
N ARG A 623 -40.91 -24.06 -21.52
CA ARG A 623 -42.33 -23.91 -21.85
C ARG A 623 -42.55 -22.69 -22.73
N VAL A 624 -43.23 -22.91 -23.86
CA VAL A 624 -43.71 -21.87 -24.78
C VAL A 624 -45.20 -22.12 -25.00
N ARG A 625 -46.05 -21.28 -24.40
CA ARG A 625 -47.51 -21.48 -24.34
C ARG A 625 -47.86 -22.86 -23.76
N ASP A 626 -48.44 -23.74 -24.57
CA ASP A 626 -48.90 -25.09 -24.20
C ASP A 626 -47.93 -26.22 -24.59
N ARG A 627 -46.72 -25.87 -25.06
CA ARG A 627 -45.72 -26.83 -25.53
C ARG A 627 -44.36 -26.63 -24.86
N HIS A 628 -43.58 -27.70 -24.77
CA HIS A 628 -42.23 -27.72 -24.21
C HIS A 628 -41.20 -27.94 -25.31
N VAL A 629 -40.25 -27.01 -25.46
CA VAL A 629 -39.25 -26.98 -26.54
C VAL A 629 -37.87 -27.26 -25.95
N LEU A 630 -37.02 -28.03 -26.64
CA LEU A 630 -35.65 -28.30 -26.20
C LEU A 630 -34.82 -26.99 -26.18
N ARG A 631 -33.99 -26.79 -25.15
CA ARG A 631 -33.08 -25.62 -25.10
C ARG A 631 -31.91 -25.82 -26.08
N GLY A 632 -31.65 -24.83 -26.93
CA GLY A 632 -30.59 -24.85 -27.95
C GLY A 632 -31.09 -24.96 -29.39
N GLU A 633 -32.38 -25.28 -29.60
CA GLU A 633 -33.00 -25.32 -30.92
C GLU A 633 -33.95 -24.12 -31.15
N ALA A 634 -33.99 -23.62 -32.39
CA ALA A 634 -34.84 -22.51 -32.78
C ALA A 634 -36.31 -22.95 -32.78
N TRP A 635 -37.20 -22.16 -32.16
CA TRP A 635 -38.63 -22.39 -32.24
C TRP A 635 -39.13 -21.92 -33.61
N THR A 636 -39.53 -22.85 -34.47
CA THR A 636 -40.15 -22.52 -35.77
C THR A 636 -41.65 -22.38 -35.58
N GLN A 637 -42.11 -21.15 -35.75
CA GLN A 637 -43.53 -20.80 -35.81
C GLN A 637 -44.05 -21.30 -37.16
N ALA A 638 -44.94 -22.30 -37.15
CA ALA A 638 -45.77 -22.61 -38.31
C ALA A 638 -47.22 -22.25 -37.95
N ASP A 639 -47.86 -21.56 -38.89
CA ASP A 639 -49.14 -20.83 -38.82
C ASP A 639 -50.21 -21.34 -37.84
#